data_AF-A0A2V6GXV6-F1
#
_entry.id   AF-A0A2V6GXV6-F1
#
_cell.length_a   1.000
_cell.length_b   1.000
_cell.length_c   1.000
_cell.angle_alpha   90.00
_cell.angle_beta   90.00
_cell.angle_gamma   90.00
#
_symmetry.space_group_name_H-M   'P 1'
#
loop_
_entity.id
_entity.type
_entity.pdbx_description
1 polymer ?
#
loop_
_entity_poly.entity_id
_entity_poly.type
_entity_poly.pdbx_seq_one_letter_code
_entity_poly.pdbx_strand_id
1 'polypeptide(L)'
;MDASHPFPHLLNRSHNLLVRAKMQRGAEPLHAIVQVPRAVSRLIALPRGISADEPWEYIYLASLIKQHIGELFPGLILEEVHAFRVTRNSDLYIDEEEAENLLRTIEQELRRSSRGNAVRLEVETDCPKDVLELLLRFFDLTEADAYKLDGPLSMTHL
;
A
#
# COMPACT_ATOMS: atom_id res chain seq x y z
N MET A 1 6.50 -10.14 6.73
CA MET A 1 6.56 -11.10 5.62
C MET A 1 7.09 -12.41 6.17
N ASP A 2 6.42 -13.52 5.91
CA ASP A 2 6.97 -14.85 6.20
C ASP A 2 7.30 -15.56 4.88
N ALA A 3 8.02 -16.69 4.95
CA ALA A 3 8.43 -17.45 3.77
C ALA A 3 7.23 -18.00 2.95
N SER A 4 6.03 -18.01 3.52
CA SER A 4 4.81 -18.52 2.89
C SER A 4 3.97 -17.42 2.21
N HIS A 5 4.23 -16.14 2.52
CA HIS A 5 3.51 -14.98 1.98
C HIS A 5 4.50 -13.97 1.37
N PRO A 6 4.90 -14.13 0.10
CA PRO A 6 5.74 -13.16 -0.59
C PRO A 6 5.01 -11.83 -0.77
N PHE A 7 5.77 -10.75 -0.87
CA PHE A 7 5.21 -9.41 -1.07
C PHE A 7 4.34 -9.35 -2.35
N PRO A 8 3.14 -8.78 -2.29
CA PRO A 8 2.19 -8.78 -3.41
C PRO A 8 2.68 -7.91 -4.58
N HIS A 9 2.28 -8.28 -5.79
CA HIS A 9 2.47 -7.41 -6.96
C HIS A 9 1.62 -6.14 -6.80
N LEU A 10 2.29 -4.98 -6.74
CA LEU A 10 1.61 -3.68 -6.63
C LEU A 10 1.38 -3.05 -7.99
N LEU A 11 0.14 -2.61 -8.23
CA LEU A 11 -0.20 -1.85 -9.42
C LEU A 11 0.55 -0.50 -9.42
N ASN A 12 1.10 -0.11 -10.57
CA ASN A 12 1.82 1.16 -10.70
C ASN A 12 0.93 2.34 -10.25
N ARG A 13 1.44 3.22 -9.39
CA ARG A 13 0.70 4.37 -8.82
C ARG A 13 -0.52 3.99 -7.96
N SER A 14 -0.63 2.74 -7.47
CA SER A 14 -1.68 2.39 -6.49
C SER A 14 -1.45 3.07 -5.14
N HIS A 15 -2.53 3.28 -4.40
CA HIS A 15 -2.46 3.59 -2.98
C HIS A 15 -2.48 2.28 -2.21
N ASN A 16 -1.59 2.14 -1.25
CA ASN A 16 -1.41 0.93 -0.48
C ASN A 16 -1.27 1.30 0.99
N LEU A 17 -1.66 0.39 1.88
CA LEU A 17 -1.45 0.48 3.31
C LEU A 17 -0.51 -0.66 3.70
N LEU A 18 0.63 -0.32 4.29
CA LEU A 18 1.48 -1.30 4.96
C LEU A 18 0.97 -1.47 6.39
N VAL A 19 0.63 -2.69 6.75
CA VAL A 19 0.13 -3.06 8.07
C VAL A 19 1.21 -3.84 8.80
N ARG A 20 1.62 -3.39 9.98
CA ARG A 20 2.43 -4.16 10.91
C ARG A 20 1.54 -4.73 12.01
N ALA A 21 1.64 -6.04 12.20
CA ALA A 21 0.84 -6.78 13.16
C ALA A 21 1.66 -7.88 13.81
N LYS A 22 1.18 -8.44 14.92
CA LYS A 22 1.80 -9.59 15.57
C LYS A 22 0.77 -10.61 16.02
N MET A 23 1.20 -11.86 16.18
CA MET A 23 0.36 -12.87 16.84
C MET A 23 0.32 -12.61 18.35
N GLN A 24 -0.79 -12.98 18.99
CA GLN A 24 -0.97 -12.79 20.44
C GLN A 24 0.09 -13.49 21.32
N ARG A 25 0.77 -14.52 20.79
CA ARG A 25 1.76 -15.33 21.53
C ARG A 25 3.22 -14.89 21.33
N GLY A 26 3.46 -13.62 20.96
CA GLY A 26 4.82 -13.06 20.91
C GLY A 26 5.66 -13.53 19.72
N ALA A 27 5.01 -13.79 18.58
CA ALA A 27 5.71 -14.09 17.32
C ALA A 27 6.38 -12.83 16.73
N GLU A 28 7.32 -13.03 15.82
CA GLU A 28 7.92 -11.99 14.98
C GLU A 28 6.83 -11.11 14.30
N PRO A 29 7.08 -9.81 14.11
CA PRO A 29 6.13 -8.90 13.48
C PRO A 29 5.83 -9.32 12.03
N LEU A 30 4.55 -9.54 11.77
CA LEU A 30 3.99 -9.71 10.43
C LEU A 30 3.87 -8.33 9.76
N HIS A 31 4.18 -8.32 8.48
CA HIS A 31 3.93 -7.17 7.62
C HIS A 31 3.00 -7.64 6.50
N ALA A 32 1.92 -6.91 6.28
CA ALA A 32 0.93 -7.16 5.24
C ALA A 32 0.69 -5.88 4.43
N ILE A 33 0.20 -6.02 3.20
CA ILE A 33 -0.17 -4.88 2.36
C ILE A 33 -1.63 -5.00 1.96
N VAL A 34 -2.35 -3.92 2.15
CA VAL A 34 -3.73 -3.76 1.67
C VAL A 34 -3.73 -2.71 0.57
N GLN A 35 -4.16 -3.11 -0.62
CA GLN A 35 -4.32 -2.18 -1.73
C GLN A 35 -5.64 -1.41 -1.58
N VAL A 36 -5.59 -0.09 -1.67
CA VAL A 36 -6.78 0.74 -1.69
C VAL A 36 -7.48 0.55 -3.05
N PRO A 37 -8.75 0.11 -3.09
CA PRO A 37 -9.46 -0.15 -4.33
C PRO A 37 -9.55 1.08 -5.24
N ARG A 38 -9.36 0.89 -6.55
CA ARG A 38 -9.55 1.96 -7.56
C ARG A 38 -10.99 2.08 -8.05
N ALA A 39 -11.80 1.05 -7.86
CA ALA A 39 -13.18 1.00 -8.33
C ALA A 39 -14.13 1.92 -7.54
N VAL A 40 -13.68 2.46 -6.39
CA VAL A 40 -14.46 3.32 -5.50
C VAL A 40 -13.83 4.71 -5.48
N SER A 41 -14.65 5.76 -5.31
CA SER A 41 -14.16 7.13 -5.16
C SER A 41 -13.14 7.23 -4.03
N ARG A 42 -12.04 7.94 -4.28
CA ARG A 42 -11.00 8.19 -3.26
C ARG A 42 -11.43 9.21 -2.23
N LEU A 43 -12.37 10.08 -2.60
CA LEU A 43 -12.99 11.05 -1.72
C LEU A 43 -14.45 10.64 -1.52
N ILE A 44 -14.80 10.25 -0.30
CA ILE A 44 -16.14 9.78 0.05
C ILE A 44 -16.85 10.93 0.74
N ALA A 45 -17.99 11.35 0.19
CA ALA A 45 -18.85 12.34 0.83
C ALA A 45 -19.51 11.72 2.07
N LEU A 46 -19.47 12.43 3.19
CA LEU A 46 -20.20 12.04 4.39
C LEU A 46 -21.69 12.40 4.25
N PRO A 47 -22.60 11.67 4.92
CA PRO A 47 -24.01 12.03 4.94
C PRO A 47 -24.19 13.47 5.43
N ARG A 48 -24.97 14.28 4.68
CA ARG A 48 -25.34 15.62 5.15
C ARG A 48 -26.32 15.49 6.32
N GLY A 49 -26.20 16.37 7.31
CA GLY A 49 -27.24 16.55 8.31
C GLY A 49 -28.44 17.32 7.74
N ILE A 50 -29.29 17.80 8.64
CA ILE A 50 -30.65 18.25 8.33
C ILE A 50 -30.68 19.70 7.81
N SER A 51 -29.62 20.48 8.06
CA SER A 51 -29.58 21.90 7.68
C SER A 51 -29.07 22.10 6.26
N ALA A 52 -29.74 22.97 5.49
CA ALA A 52 -29.34 23.31 4.13
C ALA A 52 -27.95 23.99 4.06
N ASP A 53 -27.56 24.68 5.13
CA ASP A 53 -26.33 25.48 5.24
C ASP A 53 -25.12 24.68 5.75
N GLU A 54 -25.28 23.38 6.02
CA GLU A 54 -24.19 22.55 6.53
C GLU A 54 -23.13 22.31 5.44
N PRO A 55 -21.83 22.49 5.77
CA PRO A 55 -20.75 22.29 4.81
C PRO A 55 -20.69 20.84 4.33
N TRP A 56 -20.15 20.64 3.13
CA TRP A 56 -19.85 19.31 2.64
C TRP A 56 -18.62 18.76 3.35
N GLU A 57 -18.77 17.60 3.97
CA GLU A 57 -17.68 16.88 4.59
C GLU A 57 -17.29 15.66 3.76
N TYR A 58 -16.00 15.37 3.75
CA TYR A 58 -15.43 14.27 2.99
C TYR A 58 -14.37 13.54 3.79
N ILE A 59 -14.23 12.24 3.53
CA ILE A 59 -13.14 11.42 4.04
C ILE A 59 -12.39 10.74 2.90
N TYR A 60 -11.08 10.62 3.03
CA TYR A 60 -10.29 9.81 2.09
C TYR A 60 -10.58 8.33 2.30
N LEU A 61 -10.80 7.59 1.21
CA LEU A 61 -11.02 6.14 1.25
C LEU A 61 -9.86 5.42 1.96
N ALA A 62 -8.62 5.85 1.74
CA ALA A 62 -7.46 5.27 2.41
C ALA A 62 -7.52 5.45 3.94
N SER A 63 -7.96 6.62 4.42
CA SER A 63 -8.15 6.89 5.84
C SER A 63 -9.27 6.04 6.43
N LEU A 64 -10.38 5.89 5.69
CA LEU A 64 -11.49 5.04 6.12
C LEU A 64 -11.06 3.56 6.23
N ILE A 65 -10.35 3.04 5.23
CA ILE A 65 -9.81 1.66 5.28
C ILE A 65 -8.81 1.52 6.44
N LYS A 66 -7.91 2.50 6.62
CA LYS A 66 -6.94 2.52 7.73
C LYS A 66 -7.63 2.48 9.10
N GLN A 67 -8.75 3.18 9.27
CA GLN A 67 -9.54 3.16 10.50
C GLN A 67 -10.19 1.79 10.79
N HIS A 68 -10.61 1.07 9.75
CA HIS A 68 -11.28 -0.24 9.86
C HIS A 68 -10.37 -1.43 9.57
N ILE A 69 -9.06 -1.20 9.48
CA ILE A 69 -8.09 -2.19 9.00
C ILE A 69 -8.06 -3.47 9.84
N GLY A 70 -8.43 -3.39 11.13
CA GLY A 70 -8.53 -4.53 12.04
C GLY A 70 -9.51 -5.60 11.58
N GLU A 71 -10.54 -5.24 10.83
CA GLU A 71 -11.53 -6.18 10.29
C GLU A 71 -10.90 -7.12 9.24
N LEU A 72 -9.82 -6.71 8.58
CA LEU A 72 -9.09 -7.54 7.60
C LEU A 72 -8.09 -8.51 8.24
N PHE A 73 -7.76 -8.32 9.53
CA PHE A 73 -6.73 -9.08 10.23
C PHE A 73 -7.26 -9.68 11.55
N PRO A 74 -8.34 -10.48 11.52
CA PRO A 74 -8.90 -11.06 12.73
C PRO A 74 -7.87 -11.96 13.45
N GLY A 75 -7.77 -11.82 14.77
CA GLY A 75 -6.86 -12.61 15.60
C GLY A 75 -5.41 -12.11 15.66
N LEU A 76 -5.07 -11.05 14.91
CA LEU A 76 -3.79 -10.37 15.03
C LEU A 76 -3.90 -9.12 15.91
N ILE A 77 -2.80 -8.78 16.57
CA ILE A 77 -2.66 -7.49 17.25
C ILE A 77 -2.03 -6.53 16.25
N LEU A 78 -2.79 -5.54 15.80
CA LEU A 78 -2.28 -4.48 14.95
C LEU A 78 -1.41 -3.52 15.76
N GLU A 79 -0.25 -3.19 15.23
CA GLU A 79 0.68 -2.24 15.86
C GLU A 79 0.63 -0.89 15.16
N GLU A 80 0.66 -0.90 13.83
CA GLU A 80 0.65 0.33 13.04
C GLU A 80 0.22 0.07 11.59
N VAL A 81 -0.24 1.14 10.94
CA VAL A 81 -0.62 1.14 9.53
C VAL A 81 -0.15 2.42 8.88
N HIS A 82 0.60 2.30 7.79
CA HIS A 82 1.19 3.43 7.08
C HIS A 82 0.84 3.38 5.60
N ALA A 83 0.28 4.46 5.09
CA ALA A 83 -0.02 4.56 3.67
C ALA A 83 1.25 4.81 2.87
N PHE A 84 1.34 4.18 1.70
CA PHE A 84 2.41 4.42 0.75
C PHE A 84 1.94 4.23 -0.71
N ARG A 85 2.70 4.82 -1.63
CA ARG A 85 2.49 4.72 -3.08
C ARG A 85 3.82 4.61 -3.78
N VAL A 86 3.87 3.76 -4.81
CA VAL A 86 5.06 3.59 -5.65
C VAL A 86 4.73 3.98 -7.07
N THR A 87 5.59 4.79 -7.68
CA THR A 87 5.56 5.07 -9.11
C THR A 87 6.68 4.31 -9.80
N ARG A 88 6.35 3.72 -10.94
CA ARG A 88 7.25 2.94 -11.77
C ARG A 88 7.31 3.50 -13.20
N ASN A 89 8.47 3.40 -13.83
CA ASN A 89 8.63 3.67 -15.25
C ASN A 89 7.95 2.55 -16.05
N SER A 90 7.03 2.93 -16.94
CA SER A 90 6.01 2.05 -17.52
C SER A 90 6.44 1.27 -18.76
N ASP A 91 7.71 1.21 -19.13
CA ASP A 91 8.14 0.60 -20.41
C ASP A 91 8.02 -0.94 -20.47
N LEU A 92 7.61 -1.59 -19.38
CA LEU A 92 7.37 -3.04 -19.34
C LEU A 92 6.22 -3.37 -18.39
N TYR A 93 5.02 -3.56 -18.93
CA TYR A 93 3.99 -4.37 -18.27
C TYR A 93 3.39 -5.35 -19.27
N ILE A 94 3.67 -6.63 -19.00
CA ILE A 94 3.07 -7.79 -19.64
C ILE A 94 1.60 -7.86 -19.20
N ASP A 95 0.77 -8.22 -20.18
CA ASP A 95 -0.69 -8.29 -20.18
C ASP A 95 -1.27 -9.15 -19.05
N GLU A 96 -2.49 -8.82 -18.62
CA GLU A 96 -3.19 -9.38 -17.44
C GLU A 96 -3.58 -10.88 -17.56
N GLU A 97 -3.18 -11.59 -18.63
CA GLU A 97 -3.61 -12.97 -18.93
C GLU A 97 -2.69 -14.10 -18.43
N GLU A 98 -1.49 -13.82 -17.92
CA GLU A 98 -0.48 -14.87 -17.62
C GLU A 98 -0.56 -15.49 -16.20
N ALA A 99 -1.70 -15.34 -15.50
CA ALA A 99 -1.84 -15.72 -14.10
C ALA A 99 -2.07 -17.22 -13.83
N GLU A 100 -2.29 -18.07 -14.84
CA GLU A 100 -2.82 -19.43 -14.56
C GLU A 100 -1.90 -20.63 -14.80
N ASN A 101 -0.81 -20.58 -15.57
CA ASN A 101 -0.09 -21.84 -15.86
C ASN A 101 1.37 -21.68 -16.31
N LEU A 102 2.26 -21.29 -15.41
CA LEU A 102 3.68 -21.57 -15.62
C LEU A 102 4.42 -21.88 -14.32
N LEU A 103 3.94 -22.92 -13.65
CA LEU A 103 4.63 -23.52 -12.51
C LEU A 103 5.99 -24.08 -12.94
N ARG A 104 7.01 -23.55 -12.24
CA ARG A 104 8.30 -24.16 -11.90
C ARG A 104 9.46 -23.92 -12.86
N THR A 105 10.39 -23.10 -12.33
CA THR A 105 11.87 -23.29 -12.36
C THR A 105 12.68 -22.08 -12.87
N ILE A 106 12.05 -20.95 -13.23
CA ILE A 106 12.79 -19.69 -13.55
C ILE A 106 12.33 -18.51 -12.67
N GLU A 107 11.70 -18.79 -11.52
CA GLU A 107 10.96 -17.77 -10.75
C GLU A 107 11.82 -16.90 -9.83
N GLN A 108 13.11 -17.19 -9.62
CA GLN A 108 13.94 -16.40 -8.71
C GLN A 108 14.69 -15.24 -9.39
N GLU A 109 15.12 -15.44 -10.64
CA GLU A 109 15.86 -14.41 -11.39
C GLU A 109 14.91 -13.40 -12.08
N LEU A 110 13.79 -13.85 -12.65
CA LEU A 110 12.83 -12.97 -13.33
C LEU A 110 12.02 -12.07 -12.38
N ARG A 111 11.76 -12.50 -11.14
CA ARG A 111 11.06 -11.69 -10.13
C ARG A 111 11.92 -10.54 -9.58
N ARG A 112 13.24 -10.61 -9.69
CA ARG A 112 14.13 -9.45 -9.39
C ARG A 112 14.03 -8.40 -10.49
N SER A 113 13.93 -8.81 -11.75
CA SER A 113 13.83 -7.90 -12.90
C SER A 113 12.56 -7.04 -12.87
N SER A 114 11.39 -7.58 -12.47
CA SER A 114 10.15 -6.77 -12.39
C SER A 114 10.10 -5.79 -11.21
N ARG A 115 11.05 -5.88 -10.26
CA ARG A 115 11.15 -4.97 -9.10
C ARG A 115 11.86 -3.66 -9.43
N GLY A 116 12.80 -3.67 -10.39
CA GLY A 116 13.75 -2.57 -10.68
C GLY A 116 13.22 -1.36 -11.48
N ASN A 117 11.91 -1.21 -11.65
CA ASN A 117 11.33 -0.04 -12.36
C ASN A 117 10.71 1.00 -11.42
N ALA A 118 10.75 0.79 -10.11
CA ALA A 118 10.31 1.83 -9.17
C ALA A 118 11.25 3.03 -9.27
N VAL A 119 10.68 4.23 -9.33
CA VAL A 119 11.45 5.48 -9.45
C VAL A 119 11.07 6.50 -8.39
N ARG A 120 10.01 6.22 -7.62
CA ARG A 120 9.54 7.10 -6.57
C ARG A 120 8.70 6.33 -5.56
N LEU A 121 8.99 6.55 -4.29
CA LEU A 121 8.22 6.10 -3.14
C LEU A 121 7.62 7.32 -2.44
N GLU A 122 6.32 7.28 -2.20
CA GLU A 122 5.59 8.30 -1.45
C GLU A 122 5.04 7.65 -0.18
N VAL A 123 5.24 8.26 0.98
CA VAL A 123 4.78 7.75 2.29
C VAL A 123 4.14 8.86 3.11
N GLU A 124 3.32 8.50 4.10
CA GLU A 124 2.78 9.47 5.06
C GLU A 124 3.92 10.16 5.85
N THR A 125 3.73 11.41 6.25
CA THR A 125 4.73 12.18 7.01
C THR A 125 5.15 11.50 8.32
N ASP A 126 4.20 10.86 9.01
CA ASP A 126 4.39 10.13 10.27
C ASP A 126 4.93 8.70 10.06
N CYS A 127 5.24 8.30 8.83
CA CYS A 127 5.82 6.98 8.52
C CYS A 127 7.16 6.78 9.27
N PRO A 128 7.26 5.74 10.13
CA PRO A 128 8.45 5.38 10.88
C PRO A 128 9.64 5.06 9.98
N LYS A 129 10.84 5.31 10.51
CA LYS A 129 12.08 5.14 9.74
C LYS A 129 12.31 3.68 9.31
N ASP A 130 12.05 2.74 10.20
CA ASP A 130 12.17 1.30 9.95
C ASP A 130 11.19 0.81 8.87
N VAL A 131 9.97 1.36 8.84
CA VAL A 131 9.00 1.11 7.77
C VAL A 131 9.47 1.68 6.44
N LEU A 132 9.97 2.92 6.44
CA LEU A 132 10.52 3.55 5.25
C LEU A 132 11.71 2.74 4.69
N GLU A 133 12.65 2.36 5.55
CA GLU A 133 13.81 1.53 5.18
C GLU A 133 13.38 0.16 4.63
N LEU A 134 12.34 -0.46 5.21
CA LEU A 134 11.78 -1.70 4.70
C LEU A 134 11.24 -1.52 3.27
N LEU A 135 10.47 -0.47 3.02
CA LEU A 135 9.90 -0.17 1.70
C LEU A 135 11.01 0.17 0.68
N LEU A 136 12.00 0.97 1.06
CA LEU A 136 13.15 1.31 0.22
C LEU A 136 13.93 0.06 -0.22
N ARG A 137 14.31 -0.80 0.74
CA ARG A 137 14.97 -2.07 0.42
C ARG A 137 14.11 -2.97 -0.46
N PHE A 138 12.80 -2.96 -0.25
CA PHE A 138 11.89 -3.80 -1.00
C PHE A 138 11.76 -3.37 -2.47
N PHE A 139 11.66 -2.06 -2.72
CA PHE A 139 11.51 -1.51 -4.07
C PHE A 139 12.85 -1.19 -4.76
N ASP A 140 13.98 -1.51 -4.13
CA ASP A 140 15.32 -1.17 -4.61
C ASP A 140 15.49 0.33 -4.88
N LEU A 141 15.02 1.12 -3.90
CA LEU A 141 15.04 2.59 -3.93
C LEU A 141 15.99 3.14 -2.87
N THR A 142 16.44 4.37 -3.10
CA THR A 142 17.22 5.14 -2.14
C THR A 142 16.36 6.19 -1.42
N GLU A 143 16.86 6.77 -0.33
CA GLU A 143 16.16 7.86 0.35
C GLU A 143 15.89 9.07 -0.58
N ALA A 144 16.71 9.28 -1.62
CA ALA A 144 16.51 10.35 -2.60
C ALA A 144 15.25 10.13 -3.46
N ASP A 145 14.77 8.89 -3.55
CA ASP A 145 13.55 8.52 -4.27
C ASP A 145 12.30 8.56 -3.37
N ALA A 146 12.47 8.83 -2.06
CA ALA A 146 11.41 8.84 -1.08
C ALA A 146 10.88 10.26 -0.77
N TYR A 147 9.56 10.37 -0.73
CA TYR A 147 8.85 11.62 -0.49
C TYR A 147 7.87 11.42 0.66
N LYS A 148 8.06 12.16 1.74
CA LYS A 148 7.10 12.24 2.85
C LYS A 148 6.05 13.29 2.52
N LEU A 149 4.78 12.92 2.57
CA LEU A 149 3.67 13.79 2.18
C LEU A 149 2.77 14.11 3.38
N ASP A 150 2.54 15.41 3.59
CA ASP A 150 1.59 15.93 4.57
C ASP A 150 0.23 16.12 3.89
N GLY A 151 -0.62 15.10 3.99
CA GLY A 151 -1.91 15.01 3.29
C GLY A 151 -2.06 13.76 2.42
N PRO A 152 -3.08 13.69 1.55
CA PRO A 152 -3.31 12.52 0.72
C PRO A 152 -2.12 12.24 -0.21
N LEU A 153 -1.73 10.97 -0.33
CA LEU A 153 -0.60 10.53 -1.17
C LEU A 153 -0.76 10.80 -2.67
N SER A 154 -1.92 11.28 -3.12
CA SER A 154 -2.12 11.80 -4.48
C SER A 154 -3.36 12.68 -4.53
N MET A 155 -3.21 13.88 -5.11
CA MET A 155 -4.34 14.74 -5.47
C MET A 155 -4.79 14.58 -6.93
N THR A 156 -4.04 13.88 -7.78
CA THR A 156 -4.27 13.76 -9.25
C THR A 156 -5.61 13.11 -9.64
N HIS A 157 -6.34 12.56 -8.68
CA HIS A 157 -7.63 11.88 -8.90
C HIS A 157 -8.72 12.38 -7.93
N LEU A 158 -8.55 13.59 -7.40
CA LEU A 158 -9.60 14.34 -6.70
C LEU A 158 -10.45 15.11 -7.71
#